data_AF-A0A6I9L9I4-F1
#
_entry.id   AF-A0A6I9L9I4-F1
#
_cell.length_a   1.000
_cell.length_b   1.000
_cell.length_c   1.000
_cell.angle_alpha   90.00
_cell.angle_beta   90.00
_cell.angle_gamma   90.00
#
_symmetry.space_group_name_H-M   'P 1'
#
loop_
_entity.id
_entity.type
_entity.pdbx_description
1 polymer ?
#
loop_
_entity_poly.entity_id
_entity_poly.type
_entity_poly.pdbx_seq_one_letter_code
_entity_poly.pdbx_strand_id
1 'polypeptide(L)'
;MSCGKEFVETLKKIGYPKADSLNGEDFDWLFEAVEDESFLKWFCGNVNEQNVLSEKELEAFSILQRSGKPILEGTALDEALRTCKTFDLKTPTLDDTEIQKLEDEVQTLQKLKNLKIQRRNKYQLMASETSYKSLALNAKQEEATKKLKQSQGFLNAVNTKLSNELQVLADGVNNLMMFFRNSNLGQGTNPMVFLSQFSLKKYISQEEQSTAALTLYTKKQFFQGIHEVVESSNEENFQLLDIQTPSICDNEEILGERRLEMARLQIAYICAQQQIIYLKASNLSMKSSIKWAEENLHSLTRPLHADGKTQDTCGPWFLFCGLTSVDSLQLSQFP
;
A
#
# COMPACT_ATOMS: atom_id res chain seq x y z
N MET A 1 -19.37 -41.96 25.35
CA MET A 1 -18.80 -43.29 25.63
C MET A 1 -19.82 -44.00 26.50
N SER A 2 -20.24 -45.21 26.15
CA SER A 2 -21.32 -45.93 26.83
C SER A 2 -20.73 -46.63 28.06
N CYS A 3 -21.00 -46.09 29.24
CA CYS A 3 -20.51 -46.63 30.52
C CYS A 3 -21.13 -48.01 30.81
N GLY A 4 -22.36 -48.26 30.34
CA GLY A 4 -23.04 -49.54 30.46
C GLY A 4 -22.41 -50.65 29.61
N LYS A 5 -21.75 -50.34 28.49
CA LYS A 5 -20.96 -51.33 27.73
C LYS A 5 -19.73 -51.80 28.53
N GLU A 6 -19.01 -50.88 29.17
CA GLU A 6 -17.85 -51.21 30.02
C GLU A 6 -18.28 -52.07 31.23
N PHE A 7 -19.47 -51.83 31.77
CA PHE A 7 -20.05 -52.64 32.84
C PHE A 7 -20.32 -54.08 32.39
N VAL A 8 -20.99 -54.28 31.26
CA VAL A 8 -21.27 -55.62 30.71
C VAL A 8 -19.97 -56.34 30.33
N GLU A 9 -18.98 -55.64 29.79
CA GLU A 9 -17.66 -56.23 29.53
C GLU A 9 -16.96 -56.70 30.81
N THR A 10 -17.07 -55.93 31.90
CA THR A 10 -16.52 -56.32 33.20
C THR A 10 -17.24 -57.57 33.74
N LEU A 11 -18.57 -57.65 33.58
CA LEU A 11 -19.37 -58.84 33.93
C LEU A 11 -18.96 -60.09 33.12
N LYS A 12 -18.62 -59.91 31.83
CA LYS A 12 -18.07 -61.00 31.01
C LYS A 12 -16.70 -61.45 31.50
N LYS A 13 -15.82 -60.51 31.84
CA LYS A 13 -14.48 -60.82 32.37
C LYS A 13 -14.55 -61.63 33.66
N ILE A 14 -15.46 -61.30 34.58
CA ILE A 14 -15.63 -62.07 35.82
C ILE A 14 -16.40 -63.40 35.63
N GLY A 15 -16.75 -63.76 34.40
CA GLY A 15 -17.40 -65.04 34.09
C GLY A 15 -18.88 -65.13 34.50
N TYR A 16 -19.61 -64.01 34.54
CA TYR A 16 -21.03 -64.04 34.90
C TYR A 16 -21.85 -64.85 33.87
N PRO A 17 -22.59 -65.91 34.27
CA PRO A 17 -23.15 -66.90 33.34
C PRO A 17 -24.16 -66.36 32.30
N LYS A 18 -24.74 -65.18 32.54
CA LYS A 18 -25.73 -64.56 31.63
C LYS A 18 -25.20 -63.29 30.96
N ALA A 19 -23.90 -62.99 31.10
CA ALA A 19 -23.32 -61.74 30.61
C ALA A 19 -23.46 -61.56 29.09
N ASP A 20 -23.49 -62.66 28.32
CA ASP A 20 -23.68 -62.61 26.86
C ASP A 20 -25.10 -62.26 26.42
N SER A 21 -26.08 -62.36 27.33
CA SER A 21 -27.48 -61.99 27.06
C SER A 21 -27.84 -60.56 27.45
N LEU A 22 -26.89 -59.80 28.03
CA LEU A 22 -27.10 -58.44 28.52
C LEU A 22 -26.65 -57.42 27.47
N ASN A 23 -27.46 -56.38 27.25
CA ASN A 23 -27.10 -55.24 26.40
C ASN A 23 -26.59 -54.10 27.27
N GLY A 24 -25.43 -53.52 26.92
CA GLY A 24 -24.83 -52.42 27.69
C GLY A 24 -25.68 -51.14 27.73
N GLU A 25 -26.51 -50.90 26.72
CA GLU A 25 -27.36 -49.70 26.63
C GLU A 25 -28.49 -49.72 27.67
N ASP A 26 -28.93 -50.90 28.11
CA ASP A 26 -29.93 -51.06 29.18
C ASP A 26 -29.38 -50.69 30.57
N PHE A 27 -28.06 -50.49 30.70
CA PHE A 27 -27.38 -50.16 31.96
C PHE A 27 -26.78 -48.76 31.98
N ASP A 28 -26.87 -47.98 30.88
CA ASP A 28 -26.33 -46.62 30.84
C ASP A 28 -27.02 -45.70 31.88
N TRP A 29 -28.31 -45.93 32.19
CA TRP A 29 -29.04 -45.18 33.24
C TRP A 29 -28.46 -45.35 34.64
N LEU A 30 -27.78 -46.47 34.93
CA LEU A 30 -27.21 -46.76 36.24
C LEU A 30 -26.04 -45.82 36.56
N PHE A 31 -25.37 -45.31 35.53
CA PHE A 31 -24.27 -44.35 35.65
C PHE A 31 -24.74 -42.89 35.71
N GLU A 32 -26.02 -42.62 35.49
CA GLU A 32 -26.60 -41.26 35.61
C GLU A 32 -26.97 -40.92 37.07
N ALA A 33 -27.11 -41.93 37.94
CA ALA A 33 -27.29 -41.75 39.37
C ALA A 33 -25.97 -41.38 40.06
N VAL A 34 -25.87 -40.15 40.58
CA VAL A 34 -24.65 -39.56 41.16
C VAL A 34 -24.08 -40.38 42.33
N GLU A 35 -24.94 -41.08 43.08
CA GLU A 35 -24.52 -41.86 44.25
C GLU A 35 -23.77 -43.15 43.87
N ASP A 36 -24.16 -43.79 42.76
CA ASP A 36 -23.62 -45.08 42.34
C ASP A 36 -22.51 -44.96 41.28
N GLU A 37 -22.38 -43.80 40.62
CA GLU A 37 -21.41 -43.56 39.55
C GLU A 37 -19.95 -43.85 39.99
N SER A 38 -19.59 -43.40 41.19
CA SER A 38 -18.22 -43.57 41.72
C SER A 38 -17.89 -45.04 41.97
N PHE A 39 -18.86 -45.79 42.51
CA PHE A 39 -18.71 -47.23 42.74
C PHE A 39 -18.64 -48.00 41.43
N LEU A 40 -19.52 -47.69 40.47
CA LEU A 40 -19.58 -48.40 39.20
C LEU A 40 -18.34 -48.17 38.35
N LYS A 41 -17.81 -46.94 38.35
CA LYS A 41 -16.50 -46.65 37.72
C LYS A 41 -15.37 -47.39 38.39
N TRP A 42 -15.36 -47.46 39.72
CA TRP A 42 -14.38 -48.26 40.45
C TRP A 42 -14.50 -49.75 40.10
N PHE A 43 -15.72 -50.29 40.07
CA PHE A 43 -16.01 -51.69 39.75
C PHE A 43 -15.48 -52.05 38.36
N CYS A 44 -15.84 -51.27 37.33
CA CYS A 44 -15.39 -51.50 35.95
C CYS A 44 -13.87 -51.35 35.78
N GLY A 45 -13.22 -50.53 36.61
CA GLY A 45 -11.77 -50.29 36.55
C GLY A 45 -10.93 -51.29 37.34
N ASN A 46 -11.45 -51.87 38.43
CA ASN A 46 -10.64 -52.62 39.41
C ASN A 46 -11.03 -54.09 39.56
N VAL A 47 -12.24 -54.49 39.15
CA VAL A 47 -12.70 -55.88 39.29
C VAL A 47 -12.34 -56.67 38.02
N ASN A 48 -11.69 -57.82 38.21
CA ASN A 48 -11.29 -58.71 37.13
C ASN A 48 -11.39 -60.20 37.54
N GLU A 49 -10.95 -61.11 36.67
CA GLU A 49 -10.96 -62.57 36.87
C GLU A 49 -10.32 -63.02 38.20
N GLN A 50 -9.33 -62.28 38.73
CA GLN A 50 -8.65 -62.60 39.99
C GLN A 50 -9.51 -62.30 41.23
N ASN A 51 -10.57 -61.50 41.09
CA ASN A 51 -11.51 -61.21 42.18
C ASN A 51 -12.61 -62.27 42.28
N VAL A 52 -12.63 -63.25 41.38
CA VAL A 52 -13.62 -64.32 41.34
C VAL A 52 -12.98 -65.59 41.90
N LEU A 53 -13.64 -66.18 42.89
CA LEU A 53 -13.19 -67.45 43.47
C LEU A 53 -13.36 -68.57 42.46
N SER A 54 -12.30 -69.32 42.21
CA SER A 54 -12.34 -70.52 41.40
C SER A 54 -12.98 -71.69 42.16
N GLU A 55 -13.55 -72.66 41.42
CA GLU A 55 -14.15 -73.86 42.02
C GLU A 55 -13.15 -74.62 42.93
N LYS A 56 -11.87 -74.62 42.54
CA LYS A 56 -10.79 -75.25 43.33
C LYS A 56 -10.55 -74.54 44.67
N GLU A 57 -10.63 -73.21 44.70
CA GLU A 57 -10.49 -72.42 45.92
C GLU A 57 -11.70 -72.62 46.84
N LEU A 58 -12.89 -72.77 46.26
CA LEU A 58 -14.12 -73.03 47.01
C LEU A 58 -14.12 -74.45 47.62
N GLU A 59 -13.62 -75.45 46.88
CA GLU A 59 -13.36 -76.79 47.42
C GLU A 59 -12.29 -76.77 48.51
N ALA A 60 -11.18 -76.07 48.31
CA ALA A 60 -10.12 -75.93 49.31
C ALA A 60 -10.63 -75.27 50.60
N PHE A 61 -11.46 -74.22 50.47
CA PHE A 61 -12.14 -73.58 51.60
C PHE A 61 -13.11 -74.54 52.30
N SER A 62 -13.89 -75.32 51.55
CA SER A 62 -14.82 -76.31 52.11
C SER A 62 -14.09 -77.42 52.88
N ILE A 63 -12.92 -77.85 52.40
CA ILE A 63 -12.05 -78.80 53.11
C ILE A 63 -11.50 -78.16 54.40
N LEU A 64 -11.10 -76.89 54.34
CA LEU A 64 -10.59 -76.14 55.48
C LEU A 64 -11.67 -75.97 56.56
N GLN A 65 -12.90 -75.66 56.17
CA GLN A 65 -14.05 -75.58 57.09
C GLN A 65 -14.36 -76.95 57.74
N ARG A 66 -14.29 -78.03 56.96
CA ARG A 66 -14.48 -79.41 57.47
C ARG A 66 -13.35 -79.87 58.39
N SER A 67 -12.16 -79.27 58.28
CA SER A 67 -10.99 -79.61 59.09
C SER A 67 -11.06 -79.13 60.55
N GLY A 68 -12.07 -78.31 60.90
CA GLY A 68 -12.32 -77.86 62.27
C GLY A 68 -11.27 -76.89 62.85
N LYS A 69 -10.34 -76.40 62.02
CA LYS A 69 -9.37 -75.37 62.42
C LYS A 69 -10.07 -74.00 62.46
N PRO A 70 -9.71 -73.10 63.41
CA PRO A 70 -10.28 -71.76 63.45
C PRO A 70 -9.87 -70.99 62.20
N ILE A 71 -10.85 -70.49 61.46
CA ILE A 71 -10.63 -69.58 60.33
C ILE A 71 -10.36 -68.20 60.91
N LEU A 72 -9.32 -67.54 60.40
CA LEU A 72 -8.96 -66.18 60.81
C LEU A 72 -10.01 -65.20 60.29
N GLU A 73 -11.00 -64.92 61.12
CA GLU A 73 -12.11 -63.99 60.86
C GLU A 73 -12.21 -62.94 61.97
N GLY A 74 -12.73 -61.75 61.63
CA GLY A 74 -13.01 -60.68 62.60
C GLY A 74 -11.78 -60.24 63.41
N THR A 75 -11.92 -60.24 64.74
CA THR A 75 -10.91 -59.72 65.67
C THR A 75 -9.57 -60.47 65.61
N ALA A 76 -9.59 -61.78 65.33
CA ALA A 76 -8.37 -62.58 65.19
C ALA A 76 -7.58 -62.20 63.93
N LEU A 77 -8.27 -61.84 62.84
CA LEU A 77 -7.65 -61.34 61.62
C LEU A 77 -7.10 -59.92 61.83
N ASP A 78 -7.83 -59.06 62.53
CA ASP A 78 -7.37 -57.71 62.86
C ASP A 78 -6.10 -57.73 63.72
N GLU A 79 -6.00 -58.64 64.68
CA GLU A 79 -4.80 -58.83 65.50
C GLU A 79 -3.63 -59.39 64.69
N ALA A 80 -3.88 -60.35 63.79
CA ALA A 80 -2.86 -60.84 62.86
C ALA A 80 -2.37 -59.74 61.90
N LEU A 81 -3.27 -58.92 61.36
CA LEU A 81 -2.93 -57.78 60.49
C LEU A 81 -2.20 -56.67 61.26
N ARG A 82 -2.56 -56.41 62.52
CA ARG A 82 -1.80 -55.51 63.41
C ARG A 82 -0.37 -56.01 63.61
N THR A 83 -0.20 -57.31 63.77
CA THR A 83 1.12 -57.95 63.90
C THR A 83 1.90 -57.86 62.59
N CYS A 84 1.26 -58.03 61.44
CA CYS A 84 1.89 -57.95 60.11
C CYS A 84 2.19 -56.52 59.64
N LYS A 85 1.42 -55.51 60.07
CA LYS A 85 1.68 -54.08 59.77
C LYS A 85 3.00 -53.56 60.35
N THR A 86 3.67 -54.33 61.22
CA THR A 86 5.02 -54.02 61.69
C THR A 86 6.12 -54.39 60.69
N PHE A 87 5.78 -55.05 59.57
CA PHE A 87 6.64 -55.10 58.39
C PHE A 87 6.56 -53.76 57.65
N ASP A 88 7.17 -52.78 58.28
CA ASP A 88 7.84 -51.61 57.72
C ASP A 88 7.68 -51.47 56.19
N LEU A 89 6.53 -50.94 55.76
CA LEU A 89 6.50 -50.07 54.59
C LEU A 89 7.33 -48.87 54.99
N LYS A 90 8.66 -49.01 54.87
CA LYS A 90 9.61 -47.92 55.03
C LYS A 90 9.28 -46.90 53.96
N THR A 91 8.35 -46.00 54.26
CA THR A 91 8.55 -44.60 53.90
C THR A 91 9.95 -44.27 54.38
N PRO A 92 10.92 -44.02 53.49
CA PRO A 92 12.27 -43.68 53.90
C PRO A 92 12.12 -42.45 54.78
N THR A 93 12.49 -42.56 56.05
CA THR A 93 12.80 -41.38 56.86
C THR A 93 14.00 -40.73 56.19
N LEU A 94 13.72 -39.77 55.32
CA LEU A 94 14.72 -38.94 54.65
C LEU A 94 15.65 -38.38 55.72
N ASP A 95 16.94 -38.67 55.59
CA ASP A 95 17.97 -38.14 56.48
C ASP A 95 18.04 -36.61 56.32
N ASP A 96 18.27 -35.86 57.39
CA ASP A 96 18.32 -34.38 57.35
C ASP A 96 19.34 -33.87 56.31
N THR A 97 20.37 -34.67 56.02
CA THR A 97 21.36 -34.39 54.99
C THR A 97 20.82 -34.51 53.56
N GLU A 98 19.85 -35.40 53.32
CA GLU A 98 19.16 -35.53 52.03
C GLU A 98 18.15 -34.39 51.84
N ILE A 99 17.46 -33.99 52.91
CA ILE A 99 16.54 -32.85 52.90
C ILE A 99 17.31 -31.56 52.53
N GLN A 100 18.47 -31.32 53.15
CA GLN A 100 19.29 -30.14 52.84
C GLN A 100 19.78 -30.13 51.38
N LYS A 101 20.18 -31.29 50.83
CA LYS A 101 20.59 -31.41 49.42
C LYS A 101 19.44 -31.09 48.47
N LEU A 102 18.24 -31.55 48.78
CA LEU A 102 17.04 -31.28 47.98
C LEU A 102 16.66 -29.80 48.07
N GLU A 103 16.78 -29.15 49.23
CA GLU A 103 16.56 -27.70 49.35
C GLU A 103 17.56 -26.89 48.52
N ASP A 104 18.84 -27.25 48.57
CA ASP A 104 19.88 -26.63 47.74
C ASP A 104 19.59 -26.84 46.25
N GLU A 105 19.19 -28.05 45.86
CA GLU A 105 18.78 -28.36 44.48
C GLU A 105 17.59 -27.50 44.05
N VAL A 106 16.52 -27.43 44.86
CA VAL A 106 15.36 -26.56 44.60
C VAL A 106 15.80 -25.11 44.43
N GLN A 107 16.71 -24.62 45.29
CA GLN A 107 17.21 -23.25 45.18
C GLN A 107 18.00 -23.01 43.88
N THR A 108 18.83 -23.98 43.45
CA THR A 108 19.55 -23.89 42.18
C THR A 108 18.61 -23.95 40.97
N LEU A 109 17.61 -24.83 41.01
CA LEU A 109 16.58 -24.94 39.97
C LEU A 109 15.74 -23.66 39.88
N GLN A 110 15.41 -23.04 41.00
CA GLN A 110 14.71 -21.75 41.06
C GLN A 110 15.52 -20.64 40.35
N LYS A 111 16.83 -20.56 40.64
CA LYS A 111 17.76 -19.62 39.99
C LYS A 111 17.81 -19.88 38.48
N LEU A 112 17.90 -21.15 38.07
CA LEU A 112 17.99 -21.55 36.67
C LEU A 112 16.69 -21.27 35.90
N LYS A 113 15.53 -21.48 36.52
CA LYS A 113 14.21 -21.10 36.00
C LYS A 113 14.14 -19.59 35.75
N ASN A 114 14.55 -18.78 36.72
CA ASN A 114 14.53 -17.32 36.59
C ASN A 114 15.42 -16.82 35.44
N LEU A 115 16.63 -17.40 35.30
CA LEU A 115 17.50 -17.10 34.17
C LEU A 115 16.87 -17.48 32.83
N LYS A 116 16.20 -18.63 32.73
CA LYS A 116 15.47 -19.03 31.51
C LYS A 116 14.33 -18.06 31.18
N ILE A 117 13.58 -17.60 32.17
CA ILE A 117 12.50 -16.61 31.98
C ILE A 117 13.08 -15.28 31.50
N GLN A 118 14.16 -14.79 32.12
CA GLN A 118 14.82 -13.54 31.69
C GLN A 118 15.29 -13.62 30.24
N ARG A 119 15.93 -14.74 29.85
CA ARG A 119 16.37 -14.97 28.46
C ARG A 119 15.18 -14.99 27.50
N ARG A 120 14.11 -15.71 27.84
CA ARG A 120 12.88 -15.76 27.03
C ARG A 120 12.29 -14.36 26.84
N ASN A 121 12.17 -13.58 27.91
CA ASN A 121 11.63 -12.22 27.84
C ASN A 121 12.49 -11.31 26.97
N LYS A 122 13.82 -11.42 27.07
CA LYS A 122 14.76 -10.70 26.20
C LYS A 122 14.55 -11.06 24.74
N TYR A 123 14.47 -12.35 24.41
CA TYR A 123 14.24 -12.79 23.03
C TYR A 123 12.85 -12.38 22.51
N GLN A 124 11.83 -12.44 23.35
CA GLN A 124 10.49 -12.00 22.98
C GLN A 124 10.45 -10.51 22.65
N LEU A 125 11.15 -9.67 23.43
CA LEU A 125 11.25 -8.24 23.15
C LEU A 125 11.99 -7.95 21.83
N MET A 126 13.11 -8.63 21.59
CA MET A 126 13.85 -8.54 20.32
C MET A 126 13.01 -9.00 19.12
N ALA A 127 12.22 -10.07 19.28
CA ALA A 127 11.33 -10.57 18.25
C ALA A 127 10.22 -9.55 17.92
N SER A 128 9.62 -8.93 18.93
CA SER A 128 8.61 -7.88 18.75
C SER A 128 9.19 -6.65 18.04
N GLU A 129 10.38 -6.20 18.44
CA GLU A 129 11.06 -5.05 17.82
C GLU A 129 11.41 -5.35 16.35
N THR A 130 11.91 -6.56 16.07
CA THR A 130 12.24 -7.00 14.71
C THR A 130 10.98 -7.09 13.84
N SER A 131 9.89 -7.64 14.39
CA SER A 131 8.60 -7.72 13.71
C SER A 131 8.07 -6.33 13.35
N TYR A 132 8.10 -5.39 14.30
CA TYR A 132 7.70 -4.00 14.05
C TYR A 132 8.55 -3.33 12.97
N LYS A 133 9.88 -3.47 13.02
CA LYS A 133 10.78 -2.94 11.99
C LYS A 133 10.48 -3.55 10.63
N SER A 134 10.21 -4.86 10.56
CA SER A 134 9.86 -5.54 9.31
C SER A 134 8.55 -5.03 8.71
N LEU A 135 7.52 -4.79 9.54
CA LEU A 135 6.25 -4.21 9.13
C LEU A 135 6.44 -2.78 8.58
N ALA A 136 7.21 -1.96 9.29
CA ALA A 136 7.51 -0.60 8.84
C ALA A 136 8.28 -0.56 7.51
N LEU A 137 9.25 -1.47 7.33
CA LEU A 137 9.98 -1.62 6.07
C LEU A 137 9.07 -2.09 4.94
N ASN A 138 8.20 -3.07 5.19
CA ASN A 138 7.23 -3.55 4.20
C ASN A 138 6.28 -2.45 3.74
N ALA A 139 5.78 -1.61 4.66
CA ALA A 139 4.94 -0.47 4.31
C ALA A 139 5.67 0.53 3.39
N LYS A 140 6.94 0.85 3.70
CA LYS A 140 7.77 1.72 2.84
C LYS A 140 8.04 1.09 1.47
N GLN A 141 8.28 -0.22 1.43
CA GLN A 141 8.47 -0.95 0.18
C GLN A 141 7.19 -0.94 -0.68
N GLU A 142 6.02 -1.13 -0.07
CA GLU A 142 4.74 -1.06 -0.78
C GLU A 142 4.49 0.34 -1.36
N GLU A 143 4.77 1.40 -0.61
CA GLU A 143 4.66 2.77 -1.09
C GLU A 143 5.62 3.05 -2.26
N ALA A 144 6.88 2.62 -2.15
CA ALA A 144 7.88 2.78 -3.20
C ALA A 144 7.50 2.01 -4.47
N THR A 145 7.00 0.78 -4.33
CA THR A 145 6.55 -0.02 -5.47
C THR A 145 5.30 0.56 -6.14
N LYS A 146 4.37 1.15 -5.38
CA LYS A 146 3.23 1.90 -5.93
C LYS A 146 3.70 3.11 -6.75
N LYS A 147 4.61 3.92 -6.21
CA LYS A 147 5.21 5.07 -6.92
C LYS A 147 5.94 4.63 -8.20
N LEU A 148 6.71 3.55 -8.12
CA LEU A 148 7.39 2.98 -9.28
C LEU A 148 6.40 2.57 -10.38
N LYS A 149 5.35 1.80 -10.03
CA LYS A 149 4.32 1.38 -10.99
C LYS A 149 3.61 2.57 -11.64
N GLN A 150 3.30 3.62 -10.87
CA GLN A 150 2.72 4.85 -11.42
C GLN A 150 3.67 5.54 -12.41
N SER A 151 4.95 5.70 -12.04
CA SER A 151 5.95 6.32 -12.92
C SER A 151 6.16 5.50 -14.21
N GLN A 152 6.17 4.17 -14.10
CA GLN A 152 6.28 3.27 -15.24
C GLN A 152 5.06 3.36 -16.15
N GLY A 153 3.85 3.43 -15.59
CA GLY A 153 2.62 3.65 -16.35
C GLY A 153 2.65 4.97 -17.13
N PHE A 154 3.12 6.06 -16.49
CA PHE A 154 3.30 7.36 -17.14
C PHE A 154 4.33 7.29 -18.28
N LEU A 155 5.52 6.73 -18.02
CA LEU A 155 6.57 6.59 -19.03
C LEU A 155 6.09 5.77 -20.23
N ASN A 156 5.36 4.67 -19.99
CA ASN A 156 4.79 3.87 -21.06
C ASN A 156 3.78 4.66 -21.89
N ALA A 157 2.91 5.46 -21.27
CA ALA A 157 1.96 6.31 -21.99
C ALA A 157 2.64 7.41 -22.83
N VAL A 158 3.72 8.01 -22.30
CA VAL A 158 4.53 8.97 -23.07
C VAL A 158 5.24 8.27 -24.22
N ASN A 159 5.80 7.08 -23.99
CA ASN A 159 6.51 6.33 -25.02
C ASN A 159 5.58 5.88 -26.17
N THR A 160 4.35 5.45 -25.86
CA THR A 160 3.35 5.13 -26.89
C THR A 160 2.93 6.37 -27.66
N LYS A 161 2.72 7.51 -26.99
CA LYS A 161 2.42 8.78 -27.66
C LYS A 161 3.56 9.21 -28.59
N LEU A 162 4.80 9.18 -28.11
CA LEU A 162 5.98 9.54 -28.91
C LEU A 162 6.14 8.61 -30.11
N SER A 163 5.95 7.31 -29.91
CA SER A 163 6.00 6.33 -31.00
C SER A 163 4.94 6.60 -32.06
N ASN A 164 3.72 6.98 -31.65
CA ASN A 164 2.66 7.36 -32.57
C ASN A 164 3.00 8.65 -33.33
N GLU A 165 3.51 9.68 -32.65
CA GLU A 165 3.94 10.94 -33.29
C GLU A 165 5.10 10.71 -34.27
N LEU A 166 6.06 9.85 -33.92
CA LEU A 166 7.14 9.44 -34.82
C LEU A 166 6.61 8.70 -36.04
N GLN A 167 5.62 7.82 -35.87
CA GLN A 167 4.98 7.14 -36.99
C GLN A 167 4.27 8.14 -37.93
N VAL A 168 3.49 9.07 -37.37
CA VAL A 168 2.83 10.13 -38.15
C VAL A 168 3.85 10.98 -38.90
N LEU A 169 4.97 11.33 -38.26
CA LEU A 169 6.04 12.08 -38.90
C LEU A 169 6.70 11.26 -40.02
N ALA A 170 7.00 9.98 -39.78
CA ALA A 170 7.57 9.08 -40.77
C ALA A 170 6.65 8.93 -41.99
N ASP A 171 5.33 8.78 -41.76
CA ASP A 171 4.33 8.72 -42.81
C ASP A 171 4.26 10.05 -43.59
N GLY A 172 4.35 11.20 -42.90
CA GLY A 172 4.43 12.53 -43.52
C GLY A 172 5.67 12.70 -44.39
N VAL A 173 6.83 12.25 -43.92
CA VAL A 173 8.08 12.26 -44.70
C VAL A 173 7.99 11.31 -45.89
N ASN A 174 7.40 10.13 -45.72
CA ASN A 174 7.18 9.19 -46.82
C ASN A 174 6.25 9.77 -47.89
N ASN A 175 5.16 10.43 -47.48
CA ASN A 175 4.28 11.16 -48.39
C ASN A 175 5.03 12.27 -49.13
N LEU A 176 5.85 13.05 -48.43
CA LEU A 176 6.71 14.06 -49.05
C LEU A 176 7.66 13.43 -50.07
N MET A 177 8.30 12.31 -49.72
CA MET A 177 9.20 11.58 -50.59
C MET A 177 8.49 11.06 -51.85
N MET A 178 7.22 10.63 -51.76
CA MET A 178 6.41 10.24 -52.92
C MET A 178 6.21 11.41 -53.91
N PHE A 179 5.98 12.64 -53.43
CA PHE A 179 5.91 13.82 -54.31
C PHE A 179 7.22 14.07 -55.07
N PHE A 180 8.36 13.88 -54.42
CA PHE A 180 9.69 14.03 -55.06
C PHE A 180 10.07 12.83 -55.96
N ARG A 181 9.53 11.63 -55.72
CA ARG A 181 9.80 10.45 -56.54
C ARG A 181 9.01 10.47 -57.85
N ASN A 182 7.75 10.93 -57.81
CA ASN A 182 6.88 11.01 -58.98
C ASN A 182 7.24 12.14 -59.96
N SER A 183 8.14 13.06 -59.59
CA SER A 183 8.64 14.10 -60.51
C SER A 183 9.65 13.57 -61.52
N ASN A 184 10.19 12.36 -61.33
CA ASN A 184 11.24 11.77 -62.17
C ASN A 184 10.77 10.62 -63.07
N LEU A 185 9.48 10.23 -63.06
CA LEU A 185 8.96 9.25 -64.00
C LEU A 185 8.48 9.95 -65.26
N GLY A 186 9.36 9.96 -66.26
CA GLY A 186 8.98 10.25 -67.64
C GLY A 186 7.90 9.28 -68.12
N GLN A 187 7.01 9.80 -68.96
CA GLN A 187 5.90 9.14 -69.65
C GLN A 187 4.58 8.98 -68.88
N GLY A 188 3.64 9.87 -69.27
CA GLY A 188 2.22 9.54 -69.30
C GLY A 188 1.38 10.32 -68.29
N THR A 189 0.91 11.49 -68.72
CA THR A 189 -0.11 12.33 -68.06
C THR A 189 0.42 13.17 -66.88
N ASN A 190 0.77 14.42 -67.20
CA ASN A 190 1.07 15.55 -66.29
C ASN A 190 1.67 15.18 -64.92
N PRO A 191 3.01 15.01 -64.83
CA PRO A 191 3.67 14.85 -63.55
C PRO A 191 3.41 16.09 -62.69
N MET A 192 3.11 15.87 -61.41
CA MET A 192 2.93 16.92 -60.42
C MET A 192 4.29 17.58 -60.16
N VAL A 193 4.68 18.50 -61.04
CA VAL A 193 5.98 19.17 -61.07
C VAL A 193 5.87 20.50 -60.32
N PHE A 194 6.86 20.82 -59.48
CA PHE A 194 6.90 22.10 -58.79
C PHE A 194 7.03 23.25 -59.81
N LEU A 195 6.36 24.38 -59.58
CA LEU A 195 6.43 25.56 -60.46
C LEU A 195 7.87 26.04 -60.71
N SER A 196 8.76 25.85 -59.74
CA SER A 196 10.19 26.16 -59.85
C SER A 196 10.94 25.32 -60.89
N GLN A 197 10.40 24.16 -61.29
CA GLN A 197 10.99 23.28 -62.30
C GLN A 197 10.46 23.58 -63.71
N PHE A 198 9.41 24.42 -63.84
CA PHE A 198 8.93 24.86 -65.15
C PHE A 198 9.86 25.93 -65.74
N SER A 199 10.17 25.79 -67.03
CA SER A 199 10.87 26.85 -67.75
C SER A 199 9.95 28.06 -67.94
N LEU A 200 10.14 29.09 -67.12
CA LEU A 200 9.42 30.36 -67.19
C LEU A 200 9.81 31.20 -68.41
N LYS A 201 10.80 30.77 -69.19
CA LYS A 201 11.34 31.52 -70.33
C LYS A 201 10.27 31.96 -71.33
N LYS A 202 9.27 31.09 -71.60
CA LYS A 202 8.15 31.43 -72.50
C LYS A 202 7.23 32.50 -71.90
N TYR A 203 6.92 32.39 -70.61
CA TYR A 203 6.11 33.37 -69.91
C TYR A 203 6.80 34.73 -69.86
N ILE A 204 8.08 34.75 -69.47
CA ILE A 204 8.92 35.96 -69.42
C ILE A 204 8.98 36.61 -70.81
N SER A 205 9.21 35.83 -71.88
CA SER A 205 9.23 36.40 -73.24
C SER A 205 7.88 37.00 -73.67
N GLN A 206 6.77 36.44 -73.20
CA GLN A 206 5.43 36.95 -73.49
C GLN A 206 5.12 38.21 -72.67
N GLU A 207 5.56 38.25 -71.42
CA GLU A 207 5.46 39.42 -70.54
C GLU A 207 6.29 40.57 -71.10
N GLU A 208 7.54 40.33 -71.53
CA GLU A 208 8.38 41.32 -72.20
C GLU A 208 7.71 41.88 -73.45
N GLN A 209 7.15 41.02 -74.30
CA GLN A 209 6.43 41.46 -75.51
C GLN A 209 5.18 42.29 -75.17
N SER A 210 4.40 41.84 -74.18
CA SER A 210 3.19 42.54 -73.76
C SER A 210 3.52 43.89 -73.10
N THR A 211 4.59 43.93 -72.31
CA THR A 211 5.11 45.16 -71.68
C THR A 211 5.65 46.12 -72.72
N ALA A 212 6.37 45.63 -73.74
CA ALA A 212 6.84 46.44 -74.85
C ALA A 212 5.66 47.01 -75.65
N ALA A 213 4.63 46.20 -75.93
CA ALA A 213 3.42 46.64 -76.61
C ALA A 213 2.65 47.69 -75.79
N LEU A 214 2.49 47.46 -74.49
CA LEU A 214 1.84 48.42 -73.58
C LEU A 214 2.65 49.71 -73.49
N THR A 215 3.97 49.64 -73.37
CA THR A 215 4.86 50.81 -73.34
C THR A 215 4.73 51.61 -74.64
N LEU A 216 4.70 50.95 -75.79
CA LEU A 216 4.53 51.62 -77.08
C LEU A 216 3.15 52.28 -77.19
N TYR A 217 2.11 51.59 -76.72
CA TYR A 217 0.75 52.14 -76.68
C TYR A 217 0.66 53.35 -75.75
N THR A 218 1.22 53.27 -74.54
CA THR A 218 1.30 54.38 -73.58
C THR A 218 2.10 55.55 -74.16
N LYS A 219 3.24 55.29 -74.80
CA LYS A 219 4.00 56.32 -75.54
C LYS A 219 3.15 57.01 -76.60
N LYS A 220 2.40 56.26 -77.39
CA LYS A 220 1.54 56.82 -78.44
C LYS A 220 0.38 57.66 -77.87
N GLN A 221 -0.27 57.20 -76.81
CA GLN A 221 -1.46 57.88 -76.27
C GLN A 221 -1.13 59.05 -75.36
N PHE A 222 -0.07 58.93 -74.57
CA PHE A 222 0.29 59.95 -73.58
C PHE A 222 1.40 60.85 -74.11
N PHE A 223 2.48 60.31 -74.69
CA PHE A 223 3.66 61.12 -75.00
C PHE A 223 3.60 61.87 -76.34
N GLN A 224 2.66 61.57 -77.22
CA GLN A 224 2.45 62.35 -78.45
C GLN A 224 1.88 63.76 -78.17
N GLY A 225 1.15 63.95 -77.07
CA GLY A 225 0.64 65.26 -76.62
C GLY A 225 1.33 65.81 -75.36
N ILE A 226 1.97 64.95 -74.55
CA ILE A 226 2.69 65.38 -73.35
C ILE A 226 4.04 66.03 -73.68
N HIS A 227 4.67 65.76 -74.82
CA HIS A 227 5.88 66.49 -75.23
C HIS A 227 5.63 68.01 -75.33
N GLU A 228 4.45 68.40 -75.83
CA GLU A 228 4.03 69.81 -75.92
C GLU A 228 3.69 70.43 -74.55
N VAL A 229 3.19 69.62 -73.60
CA VAL A 229 2.85 70.08 -72.24
C VAL A 229 4.08 70.10 -71.32
N VAL A 230 5.02 69.17 -71.47
CA VAL A 230 6.27 69.08 -70.68
C VAL A 230 7.26 70.18 -71.09
N GLU A 231 7.35 70.56 -72.36
CA GLU A 231 8.14 71.75 -72.76
C GLU A 231 7.54 73.06 -72.21
N SER A 232 6.25 73.08 -71.87
CA SER A 232 5.56 74.24 -71.28
C SER A 232 5.53 74.27 -69.74
N SER A 233 6.02 73.23 -69.06
CA SER A 233 5.93 73.09 -67.60
C SER A 233 7.31 72.92 -66.93
N ASN A 234 7.56 73.72 -65.89
CA ASN A 234 8.82 73.73 -65.15
C ASN A 234 9.01 72.41 -64.37
N GLU A 235 10.24 71.88 -64.37
CA GLU A 235 10.67 70.58 -63.80
C GLU A 235 10.28 70.41 -62.31
N GLU A 236 10.04 71.53 -61.62
CA GLU A 236 9.63 71.61 -60.21
C GLU A 236 8.23 71.06 -59.91
N ASN A 237 7.36 70.85 -60.91
CA ASN A 237 5.98 70.39 -60.70
C ASN A 237 5.80 68.87 -60.72
N PHE A 238 6.86 68.10 -60.98
CA PHE A 238 6.81 66.64 -61.01
C PHE A 238 7.45 66.06 -59.74
N GLN A 239 6.69 66.05 -58.64
CA GLN A 239 7.09 65.30 -57.44
C GLN A 239 6.67 63.84 -57.57
N LEU A 240 7.65 62.94 -57.65
CA LEU A 240 7.46 61.52 -57.44
C LEU A 240 7.05 61.29 -55.97
N LEU A 241 5.82 60.83 -55.77
CA LEU A 241 5.31 60.49 -54.45
C LEU A 241 6.00 59.19 -53.99
N ASP A 242 6.98 59.32 -53.09
CA ASP A 242 7.62 58.16 -52.47
C ASP A 242 6.69 57.54 -51.42
N ILE A 243 6.11 56.40 -51.76
CA ILE A 243 5.19 55.61 -50.94
C ILE A 243 5.89 55.05 -49.68
N GLN A 244 7.23 55.10 -49.62
CA GLN A 244 8.00 54.67 -48.44
C GLN A 244 8.13 55.74 -47.36
N THR A 245 7.67 56.96 -47.61
CA THR A 245 7.65 58.01 -46.59
C THR A 245 6.34 57.91 -45.80
N PRO A 246 6.36 57.67 -44.47
CA PRO A 246 5.13 57.61 -43.68
C PRO A 246 4.44 58.97 -43.77
N SER A 247 3.26 58.98 -44.38
CA SER A 247 2.45 60.19 -44.48
C SER A 247 1.97 60.58 -43.08
N ILE A 248 2.46 61.73 -42.60
CA ILE A 248 1.68 62.78 -41.92
C ILE A 248 0.47 62.24 -41.13
N CYS A 249 0.73 61.50 -40.04
CA CYS A 249 -0.21 61.35 -38.93
C CYS A 249 0.49 60.87 -37.65
N ASP A 250 1.68 61.40 -37.36
CA ASP A 250 2.36 61.15 -36.10
C ASP A 250 2.42 62.45 -35.30
N ASN A 251 1.33 62.75 -34.58
CA ASN A 251 1.46 63.65 -33.44
C ASN A 251 2.37 62.94 -32.42
N GLU A 252 3.61 63.42 -32.25
CA GLU A 252 4.58 62.83 -31.32
C GLU A 252 4.01 62.66 -29.90
N GLU A 253 3.08 63.54 -29.51
CA GLU A 253 2.34 63.49 -28.24
C GLU A 253 1.49 62.20 -28.12
N ILE A 254 0.77 61.81 -29.18
CA ILE A 254 -0.06 60.59 -29.20
C ILE A 254 0.82 59.32 -29.16
N LEU A 255 1.97 59.36 -29.84
CA LEU A 255 2.94 58.26 -29.78
C LEU A 255 3.57 58.14 -28.38
N GLY A 256 3.84 59.28 -27.72
CA GLY A 256 4.32 59.34 -26.33
C GLY A 256 3.31 58.75 -25.35
N GLU A 257 2.04 59.18 -25.43
CA GLU A 257 0.94 58.65 -24.62
C GLU A 257 0.76 57.14 -24.79
N ARG A 258 0.84 56.65 -26.04
CA ARG A 258 0.70 55.21 -26.32
C ARG A 258 1.82 54.38 -25.71
N ARG A 259 3.06 54.91 -25.71
CA ARG A 259 4.20 54.25 -25.06
C ARG A 259 4.06 54.22 -23.54
N LEU A 260 3.61 55.34 -22.95
CA LEU A 260 3.32 55.42 -21.52
C LEU A 260 2.21 54.45 -21.09
N GLU A 261 1.11 54.39 -21.85
CA GLU A 261 0.00 53.49 -21.55
C GLU A 261 0.42 52.02 -21.70
N MET A 262 1.28 51.70 -22.67
CA MET A 262 1.85 50.37 -22.81
C MET A 262 2.73 49.98 -21.62
N ALA A 263 3.57 50.90 -21.13
CA ALA A 263 4.38 50.67 -19.93
C ALA A 263 3.50 50.48 -18.69
N ARG A 264 2.43 51.27 -18.54
CA ARG A 264 1.46 51.15 -17.44
C ARG A 264 0.76 49.78 -17.45
N LEU A 265 0.32 49.33 -18.63
CA LEU A 265 -0.32 48.02 -18.80
C LEU A 265 0.62 46.86 -18.51
N GLN A 266 1.89 46.95 -18.92
CA GLN A 266 2.91 45.94 -18.60
C GLN A 266 3.14 45.81 -17.10
N ILE A 267 3.24 46.93 -16.39
CA ILE A 267 3.39 46.93 -14.92
C ILE A 267 2.15 46.35 -14.24
N ALA A 268 0.95 46.78 -14.66
CA ALA A 268 -0.30 46.26 -14.12
C ALA A 268 -0.43 44.74 -14.32
N TYR A 269 0.01 44.24 -15.47
CA TYR A 269 0.06 42.80 -15.75
C TYR A 269 1.00 42.06 -14.80
N ILE A 270 2.22 42.56 -14.59
CA ILE A 270 3.19 41.94 -13.68
C ILE A 270 2.63 41.88 -12.25
N CYS A 271 2.04 42.97 -11.75
CA CYS A 271 1.41 43.01 -10.43
C CYS A 271 0.25 42.01 -10.30
N ALA A 272 -0.60 41.91 -11.33
CA ALA A 272 -1.69 40.94 -11.35
C ALA A 272 -1.18 39.49 -11.35
N GLN A 273 -0.13 39.18 -12.13
CA GLN A 273 0.49 37.85 -12.14
C GLN A 273 1.09 37.50 -10.77
N GLN A 274 1.76 38.45 -10.12
CA GLN A 274 2.30 38.26 -8.78
C GLN A 274 1.21 37.96 -7.75
N GLN A 275 0.09 38.68 -7.80
CA GLN A 275 -1.07 38.40 -6.94
C GLN A 275 -1.65 37.00 -7.17
N ILE A 276 -1.77 36.56 -8.42
CA ILE A 276 -2.23 35.20 -8.75
C ILE A 276 -1.32 34.15 -8.13
N ILE A 277 0.01 34.33 -8.25
CA ILE A 277 0.99 33.40 -7.66
C ILE A 277 0.84 33.35 -6.13
N TYR A 278 0.74 34.52 -5.49
CA TYR A 278 0.57 34.62 -4.04
C TYR A 278 -0.71 33.92 -3.57
N LEU A 279 -1.85 34.20 -4.21
CA LEU A 279 -3.13 33.58 -3.86
C LEU A 279 -3.10 32.06 -4.07
N LYS A 280 -2.46 31.59 -5.14
CA LYS A 280 -2.31 30.16 -5.42
C LYS A 280 -1.45 29.47 -4.35
N ALA A 281 -0.33 30.07 -3.96
CA ALA A 281 0.53 29.55 -2.89
C ALA A 281 -0.22 29.51 -1.54
N SER A 282 -0.93 30.58 -1.20
CA SER A 282 -1.76 30.66 0.01
C SER A 282 -2.85 29.58 0.03
N ASN A 283 -3.57 29.39 -1.08
CA ASN A 283 -4.60 28.35 -1.19
C ASN A 283 -4.01 26.94 -1.03
N LEU A 284 -2.87 26.66 -1.67
CA LEU A 284 -2.18 25.37 -1.53
C LEU A 284 -1.71 25.12 -0.10
N SER A 285 -1.18 26.15 0.57
CA SER A 285 -0.78 26.09 1.98
C SER A 285 -1.99 25.76 2.86
N MET A 286 -3.09 26.50 2.72
CA MET A 286 -4.31 26.29 3.49
C MET A 286 -4.93 24.91 3.24
N LYS A 287 -4.95 24.45 1.99
CA LYS A 287 -5.39 23.09 1.64
C LYS A 287 -4.53 22.02 2.30
N SER A 288 -3.22 22.23 2.34
CA SER A 288 -2.28 21.30 3.00
C SER A 288 -2.49 21.30 4.53
N SER A 289 -2.71 22.47 5.13
CA SER A 289 -3.03 22.60 6.56
C SER A 289 -4.35 21.93 6.93
N ILE A 290 -5.40 22.09 6.11
CA ILE A 290 -6.69 21.39 6.29
C ILE A 290 -6.48 19.88 6.21
N LYS A 291 -5.80 19.40 5.16
CA LYS A 291 -5.51 17.98 5.00
C LYS A 291 -4.74 17.41 6.19
N TRP A 292 -3.74 18.15 6.68
CA TRP A 292 -2.99 17.77 7.87
C TRP A 292 -3.91 17.71 9.11
N ALA A 293 -4.78 18.70 9.30
CA ALA A 293 -5.72 18.72 10.41
C ALA A 293 -6.75 17.57 10.32
N GLU A 294 -7.23 17.23 9.13
CA GLU A 294 -8.10 16.08 8.88
C GLU A 294 -7.40 14.76 9.22
N GLU A 295 -6.17 14.56 8.74
CA GLU A 295 -5.35 13.38 9.06
C GLU A 295 -5.12 13.25 10.57
N ASN A 296 -4.85 14.38 11.23
CA ASN A 296 -4.62 14.42 12.67
C ASN A 296 -5.91 14.14 13.46
N LEU A 297 -7.06 14.68 13.02
CA LEU A 297 -8.37 14.40 13.63
C LEU A 297 -8.80 12.94 13.41
N HIS A 298 -8.53 12.37 12.24
CA HIS A 298 -8.71 10.94 11.98
C HIS A 298 -7.81 10.08 12.87
N SER A 299 -6.59 10.54 13.19
CA SER A 299 -5.72 9.84 14.13
C SER A 299 -6.27 9.84 15.57
N LEU A 300 -6.95 10.92 15.97
CA LEU A 300 -7.58 11.07 17.29
C LEU A 300 -8.95 10.39 17.40
N THR A 301 -9.65 10.19 16.28
CA THR A 301 -11.00 9.60 16.22
C THR A 301 -10.96 8.07 16.03
N ARG A 302 -9.77 7.47 15.91
CA ARG A 302 -9.65 6.00 16.01
C ARG A 302 -10.10 5.58 17.42
N PRO A 303 -11.04 4.62 17.54
CA PRO A 303 -11.65 4.31 18.82
C PRO A 303 -10.59 3.79 19.80
N LEU A 304 -10.58 4.40 20.99
CA LEU A 304 -10.04 3.84 22.20
C LEU A 304 -10.70 2.47 22.44
N HIS A 305 -10.01 1.40 22.05
CA HIS A 305 -10.15 0.12 22.70
C HIS A 305 -8.83 -0.21 23.39
N ALA A 306 -8.90 -0.04 24.71
CA ALA A 306 -8.09 -0.63 25.77
C ALA A 306 -6.66 -1.08 25.43
N ASP A 307 -5.66 -0.37 25.97
CA ASP A 307 -5.14 -0.82 27.26
C ASP A 307 -4.34 0.29 27.95
N GLY A 308 -4.50 0.37 29.28
CA GLY A 308 -3.85 1.36 30.10
C GLY A 308 -2.33 1.19 30.10
N LYS A 309 -1.62 2.28 29.80
CA LYS A 309 -0.39 2.70 30.49
C LYS A 309 -0.01 4.10 30.05
N THR A 310 0.01 4.99 31.03
CA THR A 310 0.69 6.28 31.02
C THR A 310 2.14 6.13 30.52
N GLN A 311 2.55 6.94 29.53
CA GLN A 311 3.89 7.52 29.48
C GLN A 311 4.03 8.59 28.38
N ASP A 312 4.44 9.76 28.86
CA ASP A 312 5.34 10.75 28.25
C ASP A 312 4.93 11.46 26.96
N THR A 313 4.33 12.62 27.20
CA THR A 313 4.46 13.83 26.39
C THR A 313 5.94 14.19 26.16
N CYS A 314 6.40 14.08 24.91
CA CYS A 314 7.49 14.90 24.40
C CYS A 314 7.23 15.17 22.92
N GLY A 315 7.02 16.45 22.57
CA GLY A 315 6.69 16.89 21.20
C GLY A 315 7.87 16.81 20.23
N PRO A 316 7.68 17.34 19.01
CA PRO A 316 8.47 18.52 18.69
C PRO A 316 7.57 19.71 18.31
N TRP A 317 7.63 20.73 19.14
CA TRP A 317 7.45 22.13 18.72
C TRP A 317 8.64 22.46 17.80
N PHE A 318 8.40 22.83 16.54
CA PHE A 318 9.28 23.46 15.52
C PHE A 318 8.69 23.02 14.16
N LEU A 319 8.13 23.82 13.24
CA LEU A 319 8.35 25.20 12.85
C LEU A 319 7.01 25.82 12.41
N PHE A 320 6.46 26.73 13.21
CA PHE A 320 5.54 27.75 12.72
C PHE A 320 6.34 29.04 12.66
N CYS A 321 7.20 29.16 11.63
CA CYS A 321 7.71 30.47 11.26
C CYS A 321 6.55 31.22 10.59
N GLY A 322 5.83 32.00 11.39
CA GLY A 322 5.10 33.14 10.90
C GLY A 322 6.09 34.07 10.18
N LEU A 323 5.96 34.16 8.87
CA LEU A 323 6.34 35.36 8.13
C LEU A 323 5.17 36.35 8.27
N THR A 324 5.01 36.87 9.48
CA THR A 324 4.34 38.15 9.71
C THR A 324 5.44 39.18 9.89
N SER A 325 5.38 40.23 9.06
CA SER A 325 6.21 41.43 9.07
C SER A 325 7.53 41.36 8.26
N VAL A 326 7.42 41.74 6.98
CA VAL A 326 8.36 42.69 6.36
C VAL A 326 7.51 43.76 5.68
N ASP A 327 7.42 44.88 6.38
CA ASP A 327 7.41 46.26 5.88
C ASP A 327 6.34 46.67 4.84
N SER A 328 5.31 47.33 5.36
CA SER A 328 5.12 48.77 5.17
C SER A 328 5.97 49.41 4.06
N LEU A 329 5.57 49.25 2.80
CA LEU A 329 5.87 50.24 1.76
C LEU A 329 4.63 51.09 1.57
N GLN A 330 4.60 52.18 2.33
CA GLN A 330 3.83 53.36 1.97
C GLN A 330 4.19 53.73 0.52
N LEU A 331 3.23 53.59 -0.38
CA LEU A 331 3.18 54.40 -1.59
C LEU A 331 2.65 55.79 -1.19
N SER A 332 3.47 56.52 -0.44
CA SER A 332 3.40 57.96 -0.34
C SER A 332 4.20 58.55 -1.48
N GLN A 333 3.49 59.26 -2.35
CA GLN A 333 3.92 60.44 -3.12
C GLN A 333 5.16 60.37 -4.02
N PHE A 334 4.96 60.92 -5.23
CA PHE A 334 5.81 61.82 -6.03
C PHE A 334 6.09 61.31 -7.45
N PRO A 335 6.24 62.22 -8.43
CA PRO A 335 5.40 63.37 -8.80
C PRO A 335 4.57 63.11 -10.07
#